data_AF-A0A7V3ZHR4-F1
#
_entry.id   AF-A0A7V3ZHR4-F1
#
_cell.length_a   1.000
_cell.length_b   1.000
_cell.length_c   1.000
_cell.angle_alpha   90.00
_cell.angle_beta   90.00
_cell.angle_gamma   90.00
#
_symmetry.space_group_name_H-M   'P 1'
#
loop_
_entity.id
_entity.type
_entity.pdbx_description
1 polymer ?
#
loop_
_entity_poly.entity_id
_entity_poly.type
_entity_poly.pdbx_seq_one_letter_code
_entity_poly.pdbx_strand_id
1 'polypeptide(L)'
;MRRRRSFLKLRSLWQSISLIIINSYFLAPWGKYIPIPVFNCYSCPLASFACPIGTLQHFIVLHKFPFFTLGILFLAGILLGRFFCGWLCPFGFIQDLLYKIPTKKLVIENRFATFIRWSIFIILVIIIPYITLEPWFCKLCPAGTLEAGIPQILLHPPLRSLIGFLFAIKIFILTIFIISSIFISRPFCRFVCPLGTILSVFNKISFYQLEVKPTCSQCSLCKPKCPVNIEVYEDPNSTHCIRCHECFSCGQVNWKIK
;
A
#
# COMPACT_ATOMS: atom_id res chain seq x y z
N MET A 1 28.37 4.44 -6.11
CA MET A 1 27.71 4.28 -4.79
C MET A 1 27.00 5.54 -4.26
N ARG A 2 27.48 6.77 -4.51
CA ARG A 2 26.86 8.04 -4.04
C ARG A 2 25.38 8.25 -4.45
N ARG A 3 25.03 7.94 -5.71
CA ARG A 3 23.66 8.07 -6.26
C ARG A 3 22.61 7.17 -5.60
N ARG A 4 23.01 6.01 -5.04
CA ARG A 4 22.08 5.04 -4.40
C ARG A 4 21.60 5.51 -3.03
N ARG A 5 22.48 6.14 -2.24
CA ARG A 5 22.13 6.67 -0.92
C ARG A 5 21.18 7.87 -1.01
N SER A 6 21.22 8.66 -2.10
CA SER A 6 20.33 9.82 -2.25
C SER A 6 18.87 9.41 -2.47
N PHE A 7 18.58 8.44 -3.35
CA PHE A 7 17.20 8.04 -3.64
C PHE A 7 16.51 7.34 -2.45
N LEU A 8 17.24 6.52 -1.70
CA LEU A 8 16.69 5.89 -0.49
C LEU A 8 16.40 6.92 0.61
N LYS A 9 17.29 7.91 0.80
CA LYS A 9 17.07 9.02 1.74
C LYS A 9 15.90 9.90 1.30
N LEU A 10 15.83 10.24 0.01
CA LEU A 10 14.74 11.03 -0.56
C LEU A 10 13.40 10.31 -0.39
N ARG A 11 13.33 9.01 -0.72
CA ARG A 11 12.13 8.20 -0.53
C ARG A 11 11.69 8.15 0.93
N SER A 12 12.62 7.89 1.85
CA SER A 12 12.34 7.88 3.29
C SER A 12 11.87 9.24 3.81
N LEU A 13 12.42 10.33 3.27
CA LEU A 13 12.01 11.69 3.60
C LEU A 13 10.57 11.95 3.16
N TRP A 14 10.23 11.65 1.90
CA TRP A 14 8.86 11.78 1.39
C TRP A 14 7.87 10.91 2.15
N GLN A 15 8.25 9.66 2.48
CA GLN A 15 7.42 8.78 3.28
C GLN A 15 7.18 9.32 4.70
N SER A 16 8.18 9.94 5.32
CA SER A 16 8.07 10.55 6.65
C SER A 16 7.21 11.81 6.62
N ILE A 17 7.41 12.68 5.61
CA ILE A 17 6.57 13.87 5.40
C ILE A 17 5.11 13.45 5.16
N SER A 18 4.89 12.45 4.30
CA SER A 18 3.56 11.91 4.01
C SER A 18 2.90 11.33 5.27
N LEU A 19 3.64 10.58 6.08
CA LEU A 19 3.15 10.04 7.36
C LEU A 19 2.66 11.16 8.28
N ILE A 20 3.43 12.24 8.42
CA ILE A 20 3.07 13.40 9.25
C ILE A 20 1.84 14.10 8.67
N ILE A 21 1.84 14.45 7.39
CA ILE A 21 0.72 15.18 6.75
C ILE A 21 -0.58 14.38 6.88
N ILE A 22 -0.56 13.11 6.51
CA ILE A 22 -1.76 12.23 6.51
C ILE A 22 -2.34 12.05 7.91
N ASN A 23 -1.50 12.07 8.96
CA ASN A 23 -1.87 11.85 10.37
C ASN A 23 -1.77 13.11 11.25
N SER A 24 -1.72 14.31 10.68
CA SER A 24 -1.55 15.55 11.46
C SER A 24 -2.87 16.18 11.94
N TYR A 25 -4.03 15.61 11.58
CA TYR A 25 -5.36 16.23 11.70
C TYR A 25 -5.54 17.61 11.03
N PHE A 26 -4.46 18.26 10.58
CA PHE A 26 -4.46 19.63 10.07
C PHE A 26 -5.42 19.82 8.89
N LEU A 27 -5.46 18.84 7.98
CA LEU A 27 -6.35 18.86 6.83
C LEU A 27 -7.68 18.14 7.07
N ALA A 28 -7.94 17.63 8.27
CA ALA A 28 -9.12 16.81 8.56
C ALA A 28 -10.48 17.48 8.28
N PRO A 29 -10.71 18.79 8.53
CA PRO A 29 -12.02 19.40 8.29
C PRO A 29 -12.46 19.36 6.81
N TRP A 30 -11.51 19.37 5.88
CA TRP A 30 -11.77 19.40 4.44
C TRP A 30 -11.41 18.07 3.77
N GLY A 31 -10.30 17.47 4.18
CA GLY A 31 -9.71 16.29 3.57
C GLY A 31 -10.44 14.99 3.87
N LYS A 32 -11.22 14.90 4.96
CA LYS A 32 -11.99 13.68 5.30
C LYS A 32 -13.03 13.28 4.24
N TYR A 33 -13.40 14.18 3.33
CA TYR A 33 -14.29 13.88 2.22
C TYR A 33 -13.55 13.40 0.95
N ILE A 34 -12.22 13.54 0.90
CA ILE A 34 -11.41 13.23 -0.29
C ILE A 34 -10.70 11.88 -0.08
N PRO A 35 -11.04 10.84 -0.86
CA PRO A 35 -10.38 9.54 -0.79
C PRO A 35 -9.04 9.58 -1.53
N ILE A 36 -7.92 9.68 -0.81
CA ILE A 36 -6.58 9.63 -1.41
C ILE A 36 -6.18 8.18 -1.67
N PRO A 37 -5.42 7.86 -2.74
CA PRO A 37 -4.90 6.51 -3.04
C PRO A 37 -3.83 5.98 -2.05
N VAL A 38 -4.08 6.13 -0.75
CA VAL A 38 -3.30 5.60 0.38
C VAL A 38 -4.26 5.10 1.47
N PHE A 39 -3.78 4.27 2.41
CA PHE A 39 -4.60 3.94 3.58
C PHE A 39 -4.64 5.12 4.53
N ASN A 40 -5.85 5.49 4.94
CA ASN A 40 -6.09 6.46 6.00
C ASN A 40 -7.41 6.12 6.69
N CYS A 41 -7.35 5.43 7.83
CA CYS A 41 -8.54 4.87 8.48
C CYS A 41 -9.49 5.98 8.96
N TYR A 42 -10.78 5.91 8.59
CA TYR A 42 -11.79 6.91 9.00
C TYR A 42 -11.97 6.99 10.52
N SER A 43 -11.79 5.88 11.23
CA SER A 43 -11.89 5.82 12.70
C SER A 43 -10.69 6.44 13.42
N CYS A 44 -9.61 6.78 12.72
CA CYS A 44 -8.47 7.43 13.34
C CYS A 44 -8.80 8.91 13.59
N PRO A 45 -8.69 9.41 14.84
CA PRO A 45 -8.96 10.81 15.13
C PRO A 45 -7.99 11.74 14.39
N LEU A 46 -6.78 11.27 14.10
CA LEU A 46 -5.71 12.02 13.44
C LEU A 46 -5.73 11.95 11.90
N ALA A 47 -6.65 11.16 11.32
CA ALA A 47 -6.77 11.00 9.88
C ALA A 47 -7.18 12.31 9.19
N SER A 48 -6.33 12.76 8.26
CA SER A 48 -6.60 13.93 7.42
C SER A 48 -7.45 13.63 6.19
N PHE A 49 -7.51 12.38 5.73
CA PHE A 49 -8.16 11.97 4.48
C PHE A 49 -9.00 10.70 4.64
N ALA A 50 -9.88 10.42 3.68
CA ALA A 50 -10.66 9.18 3.67
C ALA A 50 -9.89 7.99 3.09
N CYS A 51 -10.15 6.79 3.61
CA CYS A 51 -9.69 5.55 3.02
C CYS A 51 -10.53 5.22 1.78
N PRO A 52 -9.94 5.12 0.57
CA PRO A 52 -10.69 4.81 -0.65
C PRO A 52 -11.34 3.43 -0.57
N ILE A 53 -10.69 2.45 0.06
CA ILE A 53 -11.24 1.10 0.23
C ILE A 53 -12.43 1.11 1.18
N GLY A 54 -12.36 1.89 2.27
CA GLY A 54 -13.49 2.04 3.18
C GLY A 54 -14.69 2.68 2.52
N THR A 55 -14.46 3.74 1.73
CA THR A 55 -15.50 4.36 0.94
C THR A 55 -16.08 3.39 -0.09
N LEU A 56 -15.25 2.66 -0.84
CA LEU A 56 -15.72 1.64 -1.79
C LEU A 56 -16.61 0.60 -1.11
N GLN A 57 -16.19 0.05 0.03
CA GLN A 57 -16.98 -0.95 0.75
C GLN A 57 -18.30 -0.38 1.28
N HIS A 58 -18.29 0.86 1.78
CA HIS A 58 -19.51 1.52 2.22
C HIS A 58 -20.53 1.65 1.09
N PHE A 59 -20.09 2.04 -0.10
CA PHE A 59 -20.97 2.13 -1.27
C PHE A 59 -21.44 0.76 -1.78
N ILE A 60 -20.60 -0.28 -1.71
CA ILE A 60 -20.98 -1.67 -2.03
C ILE A 60 -22.09 -2.15 -1.09
N VAL A 61 -21.96 -1.91 0.21
CA VAL A 61 -22.99 -2.25 1.22
C VAL A 61 -24.32 -1.55 0.91
N LEU A 62 -24.26 -0.29 0.48
CA LEU A 62 -25.43 0.48 0.08
C LEU A 62 -25.96 0.13 -1.33
N HIS A 63 -25.34 -0.81 -2.04
CA HIS A 63 -25.65 -1.14 -3.44
C HIS A 63 -25.64 0.08 -4.38
N LYS A 64 -24.82 1.08 -4.07
CA LYS A 64 -24.68 2.31 -4.85
C LYS A 64 -23.32 2.35 -5.52
N PHE A 65 -23.26 2.96 -6.70
CA PHE A 65 -22.01 3.04 -7.44
C PHE A 65 -21.14 4.21 -6.94
N PRO A 66 -19.88 3.97 -6.50
CA PRO A 66 -19.01 5.00 -5.94
C PRO A 66 -18.27 5.81 -7.03
N PHE A 67 -19.01 6.61 -7.82
CA PHE A 67 -18.44 7.38 -8.95
C PHE A 67 -17.23 8.24 -8.55
N PHE A 68 -17.33 8.99 -7.45
CA PHE A 68 -16.28 9.90 -7.00
C PHE A 68 -14.99 9.17 -6.60
N THR A 69 -15.10 8.12 -5.78
CA THR A 69 -13.95 7.34 -5.31
C THR A 69 -13.28 6.59 -6.45
N LEU A 70 -14.07 5.97 -7.34
CA LEU A 70 -13.52 5.30 -8.52
C LEU A 70 -12.87 6.29 -9.46
N GLY A 71 -13.46 7.47 -9.67
CA GLY A 71 -12.88 8.55 -10.48
C GLY A 71 -11.50 8.97 -9.96
N ILE A 72 -11.36 9.19 -8.65
CA ILE A 72 -10.07 9.55 -8.06
C ILE A 72 -9.05 8.41 -8.16
N LEU A 73 -9.46 7.16 -7.87
CA LEU A 73 -8.56 6.01 -7.98
C LEU A 73 -8.12 5.76 -9.43
N PHE A 74 -9.02 5.94 -10.39
CA PHE A 74 -8.76 5.79 -11.82
C PHE A 74 -7.81 6.89 -12.30
N LEU A 75 -8.07 8.15 -11.95
CA LEU A 75 -7.20 9.28 -12.28
C LEU A 75 -5.81 9.09 -11.66
N ALA A 76 -5.73 8.78 -10.37
CA ALA A 76 -4.48 8.50 -9.68
C ALA A 76 -3.73 7.31 -10.30
N GLY A 77 -4.45 6.25 -10.65
CA GLY A 77 -3.92 5.06 -11.31
C GLY A 77 -3.36 5.38 -12.69
N ILE A 78 -4.09 6.09 -13.54
CA ILE A 78 -3.65 6.47 -14.87
C ILE A 78 -2.48 7.45 -14.82
N LEU A 79 -2.46 8.40 -13.90
CA LEU A 79 -1.33 9.34 -13.82
C LEU A 79 -0.07 8.63 -13.31
N LEU A 80 -0.16 7.96 -12.15
CA LEU A 80 1.02 7.52 -11.39
C LEU A 80 1.02 6.02 -11.03
N GLY A 81 -0.05 5.28 -11.29
CA GLY A 81 -0.16 3.84 -10.98
C GLY A 81 0.10 3.55 -9.50
N ARG A 82 0.96 2.57 -9.21
CA ARG A 82 1.35 2.21 -7.82
C ARG A 82 2.40 3.11 -7.18
N PHE A 83 2.74 4.25 -7.78
CA PHE A 83 3.73 5.19 -7.21
C PHE A 83 3.36 5.62 -5.78
N PHE A 84 2.07 5.87 -5.51
CA PHE A 84 1.55 6.19 -4.18
C PHE A 84 1.92 5.14 -3.13
N CYS A 85 1.86 3.85 -3.48
CA CYS A 85 2.26 2.76 -2.58
C CYS A 85 3.76 2.83 -2.25
N GLY A 86 4.61 3.23 -3.20
CA GLY A 86 6.06 3.32 -3.04
C GLY A 86 6.52 4.52 -2.21
N TRP A 87 5.88 5.68 -2.41
CA TRP A 87 6.34 6.99 -1.91
C TRP A 87 5.50 7.62 -0.80
N LEU A 88 4.18 7.40 -0.81
CA LEU A 88 3.26 8.14 0.05
C LEU A 88 2.60 7.27 1.13
N CYS A 89 2.48 5.96 0.92
CA CYS A 89 1.78 5.07 1.85
C CYS A 89 2.53 4.90 3.19
N PRO A 90 1.93 5.32 4.34
CA PRO A 90 2.56 5.22 5.66
C PRO A 90 2.75 3.76 6.11
N PHE A 91 1.74 2.92 5.89
CA PHE A 91 1.83 1.49 6.21
C PHE A 91 2.92 0.77 5.41
N GLY A 92 3.19 1.22 4.18
CA GLY A 92 4.29 0.71 3.38
C GLY A 92 5.66 1.15 3.91
N PHE A 93 5.76 2.35 4.47
CA PHE A 93 6.98 2.85 5.12
C PHE A 93 7.35 2.04 6.36
N ILE A 94 6.37 1.71 7.20
CA ILE A 94 6.59 0.87 8.39
C ILE A 94 7.13 -0.51 7.99
N GLN A 95 6.55 -1.13 6.96
CA GLN A 95 7.04 -2.41 6.44
C GLN A 95 8.48 -2.32 5.89
N ASP A 96 8.81 -1.23 5.19
CA ASP A 96 10.19 -1.00 4.71
C ASP A 96 11.18 -0.78 5.86
N LEU A 97 10.74 -0.13 6.94
CA LEU A 97 11.57 0.08 8.13
C LEU A 97 11.83 -1.24 8.87
N LEU A 98 10.80 -2.07 9.05
CA LEU A 98 10.92 -3.41 9.65
C LEU A 98 11.81 -4.33 8.81
N TYR A 99 11.74 -4.22 7.48
CA TYR A 99 12.58 -5.01 6.58
C TYR A 99 14.08 -4.65 6.70
N LYS A 100 14.46 -3.48 7.22
CA LYS A 100 15.87 -3.11 7.44
C LYS A 100 16.54 -3.87 8.58
N ILE A 101 15.77 -4.52 9.46
CA ILE A 101 16.32 -5.32 10.56
C ILE A 101 17.19 -6.44 9.97
N PRO A 102 18.45 -6.64 10.40
CA PRO A 102 19.35 -7.63 9.82
C PRO A 102 18.92 -9.05 10.19
N THR A 103 18.15 -9.69 9.31
CA THR A 103 17.64 -11.06 9.46
C THR A 103 17.76 -11.82 8.14
N LYS A 104 17.60 -13.15 8.18
CA LYS A 104 17.52 -13.97 6.96
C LYS A 104 16.31 -13.54 6.12
N LYS A 105 16.57 -12.92 4.96
CA LYS A 105 15.52 -12.42 4.08
C LYS A 105 14.96 -13.55 3.21
N LEU A 106 13.64 -13.61 3.12
CA LEU A 106 12.93 -14.58 2.29
C LEU A 106 12.52 -13.91 0.98
N VAL A 107 12.91 -14.53 -0.13
CA VAL A 107 12.52 -14.11 -1.47
C VAL A 107 11.36 -14.98 -1.92
N ILE A 108 10.16 -14.41 -1.91
CA ILE A 108 8.96 -15.09 -2.40
C ILE A 108 8.78 -14.81 -3.90
N GLU A 109 8.15 -15.72 -4.63
CA GLU A 109 7.79 -15.57 -6.03
C GLU A 109 6.49 -14.78 -6.23
N ASN A 110 6.41 -14.00 -7.31
CA ASN A 110 5.28 -13.09 -7.55
C ASN A 110 3.99 -13.81 -7.98
N ARG A 111 4.06 -14.99 -8.60
CA ARG A 111 2.88 -15.70 -9.11
C ARG A 111 1.88 -16.05 -8.00
N PHE A 112 2.38 -16.64 -6.92
CA PHE A 112 1.56 -16.98 -5.75
C PHE A 112 1.00 -15.72 -5.06
N ALA A 113 1.80 -14.66 -4.99
CA ALA A 113 1.35 -13.37 -4.45
C ALA A 113 0.20 -12.76 -5.27
N THR A 114 0.25 -12.85 -6.59
CA THR A 114 -0.83 -12.35 -7.47
C THR A 114 -2.14 -13.06 -7.19
N PHE A 115 -2.10 -14.39 -7.13
CA PHE A 115 -3.28 -15.20 -6.91
C PHE A 115 -3.94 -14.85 -5.57
N ILE A 116 -3.19 -14.89 -4.46
CA ILE A 116 -3.71 -14.56 -3.14
C ILE A 116 -4.31 -13.15 -3.12
N ARG A 117 -3.58 -12.18 -3.67
CA ARG A 117 -4.00 -10.78 -3.65
C ARG A 117 -5.31 -10.54 -4.40
N TRP A 118 -5.50 -11.18 -5.55
CA TRP A 118 -6.75 -11.09 -6.31
C TRP A 118 -7.89 -11.83 -5.62
N SER A 119 -7.63 -13.03 -5.08
CA SER A 119 -8.62 -13.79 -4.32
C SER A 119 -9.13 -13.01 -3.10
N ILE A 120 -8.22 -12.39 -2.33
CA ILE A 120 -8.61 -11.55 -1.19
C ILE A 120 -9.39 -10.32 -1.65
N PHE A 121 -8.98 -9.66 -2.73
CA PHE A 121 -9.72 -8.51 -3.26
C PHE A 121 -11.15 -8.88 -3.63
N ILE A 122 -11.35 -9.93 -4.43
CA ILE A 122 -12.67 -10.34 -4.90
C ILE A 122 -13.53 -10.83 -3.72
N ILE A 123 -12.99 -11.70 -2.88
CA ILE A 123 -13.76 -12.32 -1.81
C ILE A 123 -14.04 -11.32 -0.68
N LEU A 124 -13.02 -10.66 -0.14
CA LEU A 124 -13.12 -9.87 1.09
C LEU A 124 -13.56 -8.41 0.87
N VAL A 125 -13.33 -7.85 -0.32
CA VAL A 125 -13.72 -6.46 -0.63
C VAL A 125 -15.03 -6.38 -1.41
N ILE A 126 -15.32 -7.37 -2.27
CA ILE A 126 -16.51 -7.35 -3.14
C ILE A 126 -17.59 -8.31 -2.62
N ILE A 127 -17.34 -9.62 -2.64
CA ILE A 127 -18.39 -10.64 -2.39
C ILE A 127 -18.92 -10.58 -0.96
N ILE A 128 -18.05 -10.63 0.04
CA ILE A 128 -18.45 -10.69 1.45
C ILE A 128 -19.24 -9.44 1.87
N PRO A 129 -18.77 -8.20 1.61
CA PRO A 129 -19.52 -7.00 1.97
C PRO A 129 -20.86 -6.86 1.25
N TYR A 130 -20.95 -7.37 0.01
CA TYR A 130 -22.21 -7.38 -0.75
C TYR A 130 -23.26 -8.27 -0.09
N ILE A 131 -22.88 -9.46 0.39
CA ILE A 131 -23.82 -10.41 1.02
C ILE A 131 -24.15 -10.01 2.46
N THR A 132 -23.13 -9.64 3.23
CA THR A 132 -23.26 -9.41 4.69
C THR A 132 -23.66 -7.99 5.06
N LEU A 133 -23.68 -7.07 4.08
CA LEU A 133 -23.96 -5.65 4.27
C LEU A 133 -23.03 -4.97 5.29
N GLU A 134 -21.80 -5.50 5.43
CA GLU A 134 -20.83 -5.04 6.42
C GLU A 134 -19.44 -4.90 5.77
N PRO A 135 -18.69 -3.80 6.03
CA PRO A 135 -17.36 -3.59 5.43
C PRO A 135 -16.29 -4.46 6.11
N TRP A 136 -16.25 -5.76 5.81
CA TRP A 136 -15.38 -6.75 6.47
C TRP A 136 -13.89 -6.45 6.36
N PHE A 137 -13.40 -6.05 5.19
CA PHE A 137 -12.00 -5.64 5.05
C PHE A 137 -11.63 -4.49 6.00
N CYS A 138 -12.47 -3.45 6.12
CA CYS A 138 -12.22 -2.38 7.08
C CYS A 138 -12.22 -2.87 8.53
N LYS A 139 -13.06 -3.86 8.86
CA LYS A 139 -13.03 -4.50 10.17
C LYS A 139 -11.70 -5.24 10.40
N LEU A 140 -11.14 -5.93 9.42
CA LEU A 140 -9.92 -6.74 9.57
C LEU A 140 -8.61 -6.03 9.16
N CYS A 141 -8.67 -4.76 8.76
CA CYS A 141 -7.55 -4.06 8.16
C CYS A 141 -6.40 -3.86 9.17
N PRO A 142 -5.20 -4.42 8.93
CA PRO A 142 -4.06 -4.26 9.86
C PRO A 142 -3.58 -2.80 9.91
N ALA A 143 -3.67 -2.06 8.80
CA ALA A 143 -3.35 -0.63 8.80
C ALA A 143 -4.31 0.15 9.71
N GLY A 144 -5.62 -0.14 9.64
CA GLY A 144 -6.62 0.47 10.52
C GLY A 144 -6.44 0.10 12.00
N THR A 145 -6.02 -1.13 12.29
CA THR A 145 -5.71 -1.55 13.67
C THR A 145 -4.52 -0.77 14.24
N LEU A 146 -3.48 -0.56 13.42
CA LEU A 146 -2.28 0.18 13.83
C LEU A 146 -2.52 1.69 13.96
N GLU A 147 -3.22 2.29 12.99
CA GLU A 147 -3.43 3.74 12.90
C GLU A 147 -4.60 4.23 13.78
N ALA A 148 -5.69 3.46 13.89
CA ALA A 148 -6.89 3.86 14.62
C ALA A 148 -7.14 2.98 15.85
N GLY A 149 -7.09 1.66 15.71
CA GLY A 149 -7.52 0.72 16.74
C GLY A 149 -6.73 0.83 18.04
N ILE A 150 -5.40 0.80 17.97
CA ILE A 150 -4.53 0.89 19.16
C ILE A 150 -4.62 2.28 19.83
N PRO A 151 -4.46 3.41 19.11
CA PRO A 151 -4.57 4.73 19.73
C PRO A 151 -5.95 4.99 20.36
N GLN A 152 -7.03 4.55 19.73
CA GLN A 152 -8.39 4.83 20.20
C GLN A 152 -8.70 4.11 21.53
N ILE A 153 -8.21 2.88 21.72
CA ILE A 153 -8.37 2.14 22.98
C ILE A 153 -7.50 2.72 24.10
N LEU A 154 -6.31 3.23 23.75
CA LEU A 154 -5.41 3.85 24.72
C LEU A 154 -5.93 5.20 25.21
N LEU A 155 -6.43 6.02 24.29
CA LEU A 155 -6.92 7.38 24.55
C LEU A 155 -8.33 7.43 25.16
N HIS A 156 -9.19 6.44 24.86
CA HIS A 156 -10.55 6.41 25.39
C HIS A 156 -10.81 5.15 26.24
N PRO A 157 -10.68 5.26 27.58
CA PRO A 157 -10.95 4.17 28.52
C PRO A 157 -12.28 3.41 28.34
N PRO A 158 -13.43 4.03 27.99
CA PRO A 158 -14.69 3.28 27.85
C PRO A 158 -14.69 2.32 26.64
N LEU A 159 -13.87 2.56 25.61
CA LEU A 159 -13.73 1.66 24.46
C LEU A 159 -12.97 0.38 24.80
N ARG A 160 -12.36 0.26 25.99
CA ARG A 160 -11.73 -0.99 26.44
C ARG A 160 -12.73 -2.12 26.67
N SER A 161 -14.00 -1.79 26.92
CA SER A 161 -15.08 -2.77 26.99
C SER A 161 -15.38 -3.46 25.64
N LEU A 162 -14.96 -2.85 24.52
CA LEU A 162 -15.08 -3.40 23.17
C LEU A 162 -13.90 -4.32 22.79
N ILE A 163 -12.98 -4.59 23.72
CA ILE A 163 -11.94 -5.61 23.58
C ILE A 163 -12.62 -6.98 23.60
N GLY A 164 -13.11 -7.40 22.44
CA GLY A 164 -13.70 -8.71 22.21
C GLY A 164 -12.86 -9.58 21.29
N PHE A 165 -13.43 -10.72 20.92
CA PHE A 165 -12.81 -11.70 20.02
C PHE A 165 -12.35 -11.09 18.68
N LEU A 166 -13.16 -10.21 18.08
CA LEU A 166 -12.80 -9.53 16.84
C LEU A 166 -11.56 -8.64 16.98
N PHE A 167 -11.37 -7.99 18.14
CA PHE A 167 -10.18 -7.17 18.37
C PHE A 167 -8.93 -8.05 18.51
N ALA A 168 -9.05 -9.21 19.19
CA ALA A 168 -7.98 -10.18 19.29
C ALA A 168 -7.53 -10.70 17.91
N ILE A 169 -8.48 -11.03 17.02
CA ILE A 169 -8.18 -11.42 15.63
C ILE A 169 -7.43 -10.31 14.88
N LYS A 170 -7.88 -9.06 14.99
CA LYS A 170 -7.22 -7.92 14.31
C LYS A 170 -5.78 -7.74 14.77
N ILE A 171 -5.53 -7.83 16.07
CA ILE A 171 -4.18 -7.75 16.65
C ILE A 171 -3.34 -8.94 16.19
N PHE A 172 -3.90 -10.14 16.17
CA PHE A 172 -3.22 -11.33 15.67
C PHE A 172 -2.79 -11.17 14.20
N ILE A 173 -3.70 -10.72 13.32
CA ILE A 173 -3.41 -10.43 11.90
C ILE A 173 -2.32 -9.36 11.78
N LEU A 174 -2.41 -8.27 12.54
CA LEU A 174 -1.40 -7.21 12.55
C LEU A 174 -0.03 -7.75 12.96
N THR A 175 0.03 -8.53 14.04
CA THR A 175 1.27 -9.15 14.54
C THR A 175 1.90 -10.07 13.50
N ILE A 176 1.10 -10.90 12.82
CA ILE A 176 1.58 -11.73 11.71
C ILE A 176 2.23 -10.87 10.62
N PHE A 177 1.58 -9.77 10.19
CA PHE A 177 2.16 -8.91 9.15
C PHE A 177 3.40 -8.16 9.62
N ILE A 178 3.44 -7.68 10.86
CA ILE A 178 4.62 -7.02 11.43
C ILE A 178 5.81 -7.99 11.44
N ILE A 179 5.63 -9.19 12.01
CA ILE A 179 6.67 -10.22 12.07
C ILE A 179 7.09 -10.63 10.65
N SER A 180 6.14 -10.87 9.76
CA SER A 180 6.43 -11.23 8.36
C SER A 180 7.20 -10.13 7.63
N SER A 181 6.98 -8.86 7.96
CA SER A 181 7.67 -7.72 7.32
C SER A 181 9.15 -7.65 7.67
N ILE A 182 9.58 -8.34 8.73
CA ILE A 182 11.00 -8.49 9.07
C ILE A 182 11.68 -9.42 8.06
N PHE A 183 11.03 -10.50 7.64
CA PHE A 183 11.62 -11.51 6.75
C PHE A 183 11.35 -11.23 5.27
N ILE A 184 10.17 -10.71 4.96
CA ILE A 184 9.66 -10.48 3.61
C ILE A 184 9.48 -8.99 3.41
N SER A 185 9.87 -8.48 2.25
CA SER A 185 9.64 -7.09 1.90
C SER A 185 8.16 -6.84 1.58
N ARG A 186 7.54 -5.95 2.35
CA ARG A 186 6.15 -5.47 2.15
C ARG A 186 5.09 -6.57 1.97
N PRO A 187 4.98 -7.54 2.89
CA PRO A 187 4.10 -8.70 2.74
C PRO A 187 2.63 -8.29 2.57
N PHE A 188 2.14 -7.32 3.33
CA PHE A 188 0.75 -6.90 3.20
C PHE A 188 0.46 -6.26 1.84
N CYS A 189 1.35 -5.39 1.36
CA CYS A 189 1.19 -4.74 0.05
C CYS A 189 1.29 -5.73 -1.12
N ARG A 190 1.91 -6.88 -0.88
CA ARG A 190 2.16 -7.94 -1.86
C ARG A 190 1.03 -8.96 -1.91
N PHE A 191 0.51 -9.36 -0.76
CA PHE A 191 -0.45 -10.47 -0.65
C PHE A 191 -1.89 -10.03 -0.40
N VAL A 192 -2.14 -8.92 0.29
CA VAL A 192 -3.49 -8.66 0.86
C VAL A 192 -4.06 -7.31 0.45
N CYS A 193 -3.22 -6.32 0.20
CA CYS A 193 -3.63 -4.93 -0.02
C CYS A 193 -4.53 -4.76 -1.27
N PRO A 194 -5.83 -4.47 -1.11
CA PRO A 194 -6.77 -4.33 -2.23
C PRO A 194 -6.55 -3.05 -3.03
N LEU A 195 -6.15 -1.97 -2.35
CA LEU A 195 -5.77 -0.72 -3.00
C LEU A 195 -4.58 -0.92 -3.95
N GLY A 196 -3.61 -1.71 -3.50
CA GLY A 196 -2.46 -2.11 -4.31
C GLY A 196 -2.86 -2.96 -5.50
N THR A 197 -3.90 -3.80 -5.38
CA THR A 197 -4.47 -4.57 -6.50
C THR A 197 -5.08 -3.66 -7.55
N ILE A 198 -5.95 -2.73 -7.16
CA ILE A 198 -6.59 -1.79 -8.09
C ILE A 198 -5.53 -0.97 -8.83
N LEU A 199 -4.60 -0.34 -8.10
CA LEU A 199 -3.54 0.47 -8.69
C LEU A 199 -2.55 -0.36 -9.53
N SER A 200 -2.42 -1.67 -9.27
CA SER A 200 -1.50 -2.54 -10.03
C SER A 200 -1.90 -2.76 -11.47
N VAL A 201 -3.19 -2.74 -11.77
CA VAL A 201 -3.71 -2.85 -13.14
C VAL A 201 -3.25 -1.65 -13.97
N PHE A 202 -3.24 -0.47 -13.37
CA PHE A 202 -2.85 0.76 -14.05
C PHE A 202 -1.34 0.90 -14.31
N ASN A 203 -0.47 0.07 -13.72
CA ASN A 203 0.96 0.18 -13.96
C ASN A 203 1.34 0.02 -15.45
N LYS A 204 0.58 -0.77 -16.22
CA LYS A 204 0.83 -0.96 -17.65
C LYS A 204 0.32 0.19 -18.52
N ILE A 205 -0.68 0.94 -18.04
CA ILE A 205 -1.41 1.94 -18.83
C ILE A 205 -1.03 3.36 -18.43
N SER A 206 -0.50 3.55 -17.22
CA SER A 206 -0.28 4.87 -16.66
C SER A 206 0.69 5.73 -17.47
N PHE A 207 0.51 7.05 -17.44
CA PHE A 207 1.40 8.05 -18.04
C PHE A 207 2.83 7.97 -17.51
N TYR A 208 2.98 7.84 -16.19
CA TYR A 208 4.29 7.68 -15.58
C TYR A 208 4.76 6.22 -15.72
N GLN A 209 5.78 5.98 -16.56
CA GLN A 209 6.32 4.64 -16.82
C GLN A 209 7.80 4.56 -16.50
N LEU A 210 8.28 3.34 -16.24
CA LEU A 210 9.71 3.04 -16.18
C LEU A 210 10.18 2.52 -17.54
N GLU A 211 11.31 3.03 -18.01
CA GLU A 211 11.92 2.64 -19.28
C GLU A 211 13.35 2.15 -19.03
N VAL A 212 13.70 1.06 -19.71
CA VAL A 212 15.05 0.49 -19.69
C VAL A 212 15.77 0.99 -20.94
N LYS A 213 16.97 1.55 -20.76
CA LYS A 213 17.76 2.03 -21.88
C LYS A 213 18.19 0.87 -22.79
N PRO A 214 18.33 1.09 -24.11
CA PRO A 214 18.83 0.06 -25.02
C PRO A 214 20.27 -0.38 -24.69
N THR A 215 21.03 0.44 -23.96
CA THR A 215 22.38 0.13 -23.46
C THR A 215 22.42 -0.86 -22.28
N CYS A 216 21.27 -1.42 -21.88
CA CYS A 216 21.19 -2.36 -20.76
C CYS A 216 21.79 -3.73 -21.12
N SER A 217 22.86 -4.12 -20.42
CA SER A 217 23.52 -5.41 -20.61
C SER A 217 22.84 -6.60 -19.92
N GLN A 218 21.59 -6.46 -19.47
CA GLN A 218 20.82 -7.52 -18.78
C GLN A 218 21.52 -8.17 -17.57
N CYS A 219 22.46 -7.46 -16.93
CA CYS A 219 23.29 -7.94 -15.82
C CYS A 219 22.54 -8.30 -14.51
N SER A 220 21.21 -8.16 -14.45
CA SER A 220 20.36 -8.45 -13.28
C SER A 220 20.73 -7.74 -11.96
N LEU A 221 21.63 -6.75 -11.97
CA LEU A 221 22.05 -5.98 -10.78
C LEU A 221 20.92 -5.21 -10.09
N CYS A 222 19.80 -4.98 -10.79
CA CYS A 222 18.62 -4.30 -10.25
C CYS A 222 17.67 -5.25 -9.49
N LYS A 223 17.64 -6.55 -9.81
CA LYS A 223 16.76 -7.57 -9.22
C LYS A 223 16.90 -7.70 -7.70
N PRO A 224 18.12 -7.90 -7.14
CA PRO A 224 18.28 -8.04 -5.68
C PRO A 224 18.02 -6.73 -4.92
N LYS A 225 18.04 -5.59 -5.60
CA LYS A 225 17.69 -4.29 -5.01
C LYS A 225 16.19 -4.01 -5.08
N CYS A 226 15.43 -4.78 -5.86
CA CYS A 226 14.03 -4.53 -6.02
C CYS A 226 13.26 -5.12 -4.83
N PRO A 227 12.50 -4.31 -4.06
CA PRO A 227 11.77 -4.78 -2.89
C PRO A 227 10.65 -5.77 -3.24
N VAL A 228 10.31 -5.95 -4.51
CA VAL A 228 9.28 -6.90 -4.96
C VAL A 228 9.85 -7.99 -5.87
N ASN A 229 11.18 -8.09 -5.97
CA ASN A 229 11.90 -9.11 -6.74
C ASN A 229 11.36 -9.28 -8.17
N ILE A 230 11.31 -8.19 -8.95
CA ILE A 230 10.93 -8.23 -10.37
C ILE A 230 12.17 -8.14 -11.27
N GLU A 231 12.07 -8.74 -12.44
CA GLU A 231 13.07 -8.62 -13.50
C GLU A 231 12.80 -7.35 -14.31
N VAL A 232 13.43 -6.25 -13.89
CA VAL A 232 13.15 -4.91 -14.41
C VAL A 232 13.49 -4.77 -15.90
N TYR A 233 14.42 -5.57 -16.42
CA TYR A 233 14.80 -5.51 -17.84
C TYR A 233 13.76 -6.17 -18.76
N GLU A 234 12.99 -7.14 -18.27
CA GLU A 234 11.93 -7.82 -19.03
C GLU A 234 10.61 -7.06 -18.94
N ASP A 235 10.19 -6.73 -17.73
CA ASP A 235 8.91 -6.05 -17.46
C ASP A 235 9.09 -4.92 -16.43
N PRO A 236 9.62 -3.74 -16.85
CA PRO A 236 9.84 -2.61 -15.95
C PRO A 236 8.54 -2.06 -15.35
N ASN A 237 7.40 -2.29 -16.01
CA ASN A 237 6.08 -1.81 -15.62
C ASN A 237 5.16 -2.95 -15.13
N SER A 238 5.76 -4.00 -14.58
CA SER A 238 5.01 -5.11 -13.97
C SER A 238 3.98 -4.63 -12.96
N THR A 239 2.87 -5.36 -12.85
CA THR A 239 1.78 -5.07 -11.88
C THR A 239 2.29 -5.10 -10.43
N HIS A 240 3.40 -5.78 -10.16
CA HIS A 240 4.03 -5.79 -8.83
C HIS A 240 4.89 -4.56 -8.54
N CYS A 241 5.34 -3.83 -9.57
CA CYS A 241 6.21 -2.68 -9.44
C CYS A 241 5.54 -1.58 -8.60
N ILE A 242 6.18 -1.17 -7.50
CA ILE A 242 5.72 -0.06 -6.65
C ILE A 242 6.38 1.29 -7.02
N ARG A 243 7.15 1.32 -8.11
CA ARG A 243 7.85 2.52 -8.61
C ARG A 243 8.69 3.24 -7.55
N CYS A 244 9.42 2.45 -6.76
CA CYS A 244 10.28 2.94 -5.68
C CYS A 244 11.61 3.57 -6.15
N HIS A 245 11.95 3.45 -7.44
CA HIS A 245 13.18 3.96 -8.08
C HIS A 245 14.50 3.37 -7.56
N GLU A 246 14.48 2.29 -6.77
CA GLU A 246 15.72 1.63 -6.32
C GLU A 246 16.52 1.04 -7.50
N CYS A 247 15.82 0.65 -8.57
CA CYS A 247 16.41 0.18 -9.82
C CYS A 247 17.25 1.26 -10.54
N PHE A 248 17.00 2.56 -10.32
CA PHE A 248 17.79 3.64 -10.95
C PHE A 248 19.25 3.64 -10.51
N SER A 249 19.56 2.95 -9.42
CA SER A 249 20.94 2.81 -8.94
C SER A 249 21.87 2.05 -9.90
N CYS A 250 21.36 1.34 -10.92
CA CYS A 250 22.18 0.75 -11.97
C CYS A 250 22.48 1.71 -13.14
N GLY A 251 21.81 2.87 -13.22
CA GLY A 251 22.02 3.87 -14.29
C GLY A 251 21.41 3.53 -15.66
N GLN A 252 20.84 2.33 -15.81
CA GLN A 252 20.23 1.85 -17.07
C GLN A 252 18.69 1.94 -17.08
N VAL A 253 18.08 2.27 -15.94
CA VAL A 253 16.62 2.43 -15.82
C VAL A 253 16.30 3.88 -15.52
N ASN A 254 15.37 4.46 -16.28
CA ASN A 254 14.87 5.82 -16.13
C ASN A 254 13.35 5.83 -16.01
N TRP A 255 12.78 6.99 -15.68
CA TRP A 255 11.36 7.24 -15.82
C TRP A 255 11.09 7.91 -17.18
N LYS A 256 9.88 7.69 -17.69
CA LYS A 256 9.34 8.28 -18.92
C LYS A 256 7.91 8.71 -18.65
N ILE A 257 7.53 9.88 -19.17
CA ILE A 257 6.12 10.28 -19.27
C ILE A 257 5.69 9.96 -20.71
N LYS A 258 4.66 9.13 -20.84
CA LYS A 258 3.99 8.85 -22.11
C LYS A 258 3.18 10.06 -22.55
#